data_AF-A9UVA8-F1
#
_entry.id   AF-A9UVA8-F1
#
_cell.length_a   1.000
_cell.length_b   1.000
_cell.length_c   1.000
_cell.angle_alpha   90.00
_cell.angle_beta   90.00
_cell.angle_gamma   90.00
#
_symmetry.space_group_name_H-M   'P 1'
#
loop_
_entity.id
_entity.type
_entity.pdbx_description
1 polymer ?
#
loop_
_entity_poly.entity_id
_entity_poly.type
_entity_poly.pdbx_seq_one_letter_code
_entity_poly.pdbx_strand_id
1 'polypeptide(L)'
;MNNPDAALYARQHDRNVYERAVDLLLPDVLQRCSPHFAKLVRTFSKRLEEWMEKATANLPTTFGEAKRLELSLFAHRLRRHTALNHLSTAARAVLAQESHVQTMCDDYSKVDFESIKEQLLWLCEDCSAQMLVEMEAKFKTMQASATTVEAWAAWLQGVVQQVLGPYFKTPDLAARAGEFQLKWSTLTSLVIRDLTLRSATSFGMYHLMRLLSD
;
A
#
# COMPACT_ATOMS: atom_id res chain seq x y z
N MET A 1 -35.66 19.95 2.37
CA MET A 1 -35.38 19.88 0.93
C MET A 1 -34.14 19.02 0.73
N ASN A 2 -34.27 17.84 0.10
CA ASN A 2 -33.15 16.99 -0.29
C ASN A 2 -32.65 17.51 -1.65
N ASN A 3 -31.57 18.28 -1.68
CA ASN A 3 -30.98 18.74 -2.94
C ASN A 3 -29.73 17.88 -3.27
N PRO A 4 -29.82 16.93 -4.22
CA PRO A 4 -28.70 16.05 -4.56
C PRO A 4 -27.51 16.81 -5.16
N ASP A 5 -27.73 17.95 -5.82
CA ASP A 5 -26.66 18.77 -6.38
C ASP A 5 -25.83 19.43 -5.27
N ALA A 6 -26.48 19.87 -4.19
CA ALA A 6 -25.79 20.43 -3.02
C ALA A 6 -24.93 19.37 -2.31
N ALA A 7 -25.41 18.12 -2.22
CA ALA A 7 -24.64 17.02 -1.65
C ALA A 7 -23.43 16.66 -2.52
N LEU A 8 -23.60 16.59 -3.85
CA LEU A 8 -22.51 16.34 -4.79
C LEU A 8 -21.45 17.45 -4.74
N TYR A 9 -21.88 18.71 -4.74
CA TYR A 9 -21.00 19.87 -4.60
C TYR A 9 -20.18 19.80 -3.31
N ALA A 10 -20.83 19.54 -2.17
CA ALA A 10 -20.14 19.40 -0.89
C ALA A 10 -19.08 18.28 -0.92
N ARG A 11 -19.38 17.12 -1.53
CA ARG A 11 -18.42 16.04 -1.64
C ARG A 11 -17.17 16.44 -2.43
N GLN A 12 -17.35 17.09 -3.57
CA GLN A 12 -16.24 17.51 -4.43
C GLN A 12 -15.34 18.52 -3.71
N HIS A 13 -15.93 19.51 -3.05
CA HIS A 13 -15.16 20.52 -2.32
C HIS A 13 -14.47 19.96 -1.06
N ASP A 14 -15.17 19.15 -0.27
CA ASP A 14 -14.58 18.50 0.89
C ASP A 14 -13.40 17.60 0.48
N ARG A 15 -13.55 16.82 -0.60
CA ARG A 15 -12.48 15.98 -1.14
C ARG A 15 -11.23 16.80 -1.48
N ASN A 16 -11.38 17.90 -2.20
CA ASN A 16 -10.24 18.75 -2.59
C ASN A 16 -9.51 19.30 -1.36
N VAL A 17 -10.25 19.76 -0.36
CA VAL A 17 -9.67 20.28 0.90
C VAL A 17 -8.95 19.17 1.66
N TYR A 18 -9.56 17.99 1.78
CA TYR A 18 -8.98 16.87 2.50
C TYR A 18 -7.76 16.27 1.81
N GLU A 19 -7.75 16.20 0.48
CA GLU A 19 -6.57 15.81 -0.30
C GLU A 19 -5.42 16.75 -0.04
N ARG A 20 -5.66 18.06 -0.10
CA ARG A 20 -4.62 19.04 0.20
C ARG A 20 -4.13 18.97 1.64
N ALA A 21 -5.03 18.67 2.58
CA ALA A 21 -4.65 18.48 3.98
C ALA A 21 -3.77 17.23 4.18
N VAL A 22 -4.05 16.12 3.48
CA VAL A 22 -3.16 14.93 3.51
C VAL A 22 -1.78 15.29 2.98
N ASP A 23 -1.69 15.96 1.83
CA ASP A 23 -0.40 16.35 1.24
C ASP A 23 0.42 17.27 2.15
N LEU A 24 -0.23 18.17 2.89
CA LEU A 24 0.44 19.08 3.82
C LEU A 24 0.91 18.37 5.09
N LEU A 25 0.12 17.43 5.61
CA LEU A 25 0.40 16.74 6.86
C LEU A 25 1.41 15.60 6.68
N LEU A 26 1.30 14.84 5.59
CA LEU A 26 2.06 13.62 5.33
C LEU A 26 2.44 13.56 3.84
N PRO A 27 3.30 14.48 3.35
CA PRO A 27 3.63 14.63 1.92
C PRO A 27 4.30 13.39 1.32
N ASP A 28 5.06 12.66 2.12
CA ASP A 28 5.73 11.43 1.71
C ASP A 28 5.64 10.41 2.85
N VAL A 29 5.04 9.26 2.57
CA VAL A 29 4.94 8.16 3.53
C VAL A 29 6.29 7.55 3.87
N LEU A 30 7.27 7.65 2.97
CA LEU A 30 8.61 7.16 3.23
C LEU A 30 9.36 8.15 4.11
N GLN A 31 9.31 9.45 3.86
CA GLN A 31 10.05 10.44 4.66
C GLN A 31 9.79 10.27 6.17
N ARG A 32 10.87 10.17 6.97
CA ARG A 32 10.74 9.99 8.42
C ARG A 32 9.91 11.10 9.06
N CYS A 33 8.78 10.74 9.63
CA CYS A 33 7.96 11.64 10.44
C CYS A 33 8.40 11.56 11.91
N SER A 34 8.31 12.67 12.64
CA SER A 34 8.53 12.62 14.09
C SER A 34 7.46 11.72 14.76
N PRO A 35 7.84 10.86 15.72
CA PRO A 35 6.88 9.99 16.42
C PRO A 35 5.76 10.78 17.12
N HIS A 36 6.09 11.97 17.62
CA HIS A 36 5.12 12.86 18.25
C HIS A 36 4.06 13.34 17.26
N PHE A 37 4.47 13.85 16.09
CA PHE A 37 3.55 14.31 15.07
C PHE A 37 2.68 13.16 14.53
N ALA A 38 3.28 12.00 14.24
CA ALA A 38 2.55 10.81 13.81
C ALA A 38 1.46 10.40 14.83
N LYS A 39 1.76 10.49 16.13
CA LYS A 39 0.79 10.24 17.20
C LYS A 39 -0.33 11.28 17.22
N LEU A 40 -0.03 12.56 17.01
CA LEU A 40 -1.03 13.62 16.91
C LEU A 40 -1.98 13.38 15.72
N VAL A 41 -1.44 13.13 14.52
CA VAL A 41 -2.24 12.87 13.32
C VAL A 41 -3.13 11.63 13.51
N ARG A 42 -2.59 10.53 14.05
CA ARG A 42 -3.38 9.33 14.35
C ARG A 42 -4.50 9.62 15.36
N THR A 43 -4.22 10.41 16.39
CA THR A 43 -5.22 10.79 17.41
C THR A 43 -6.32 11.66 16.82
N PHE A 44 -5.93 12.68 16.04
CA PHE A 44 -6.83 13.55 15.28
C PHE A 44 -7.75 12.72 14.37
N SER A 45 -7.18 11.82 13.57
CA SER A 45 -7.94 10.96 12.64
C SER A 45 -8.98 10.05 13.32
N LYS A 46 -8.80 9.70 14.59
CA LYS A 46 -9.77 8.89 15.36
C LYS A 46 -10.96 9.72 15.85
N ARG A 47 -10.79 11.03 16.01
CA ARG A 47 -11.82 11.94 16.54
C ARG A 47 -12.67 12.59 15.45
N LEU A 48 -12.15 12.66 14.22
CA LEU A 48 -12.82 13.29 13.08
C LEU A 48 -14.25 12.77 12.88
N GLU A 49 -14.44 11.45 12.87
CA GLU A 49 -15.75 10.83 12.59
C GLU A 49 -16.79 11.25 13.64
N GLU A 50 -16.43 11.20 14.92
CA GLU A 50 -17.27 11.66 16.05
C GLU A 50 -17.63 13.15 15.93
N TRP A 51 -16.66 14.00 15.57
CA TRP A 51 -16.88 15.43 15.42
C TRP A 51 -17.80 15.77 14.25
N MET A 52 -17.65 15.08 13.12
CA MET A 52 -18.50 15.30 11.96
C MET A 52 -19.92 14.80 12.18
N GLU A 53 -20.10 13.69 12.90
CA GLU A 53 -21.43 13.21 13.28
C GLU A 53 -22.20 14.31 14.04
N LYS A 54 -21.58 14.89 15.07
CA LYS A 54 -22.15 16.00 15.84
C LYS A 54 -22.40 17.25 14.97
N ALA A 55 -21.45 17.61 14.12
CA ALA A 55 -21.54 18.79 13.25
C ALA A 55 -22.63 18.67 12.17
N THR A 56 -22.98 17.45 11.78
CA THR A 56 -23.97 17.17 10.72
C THR A 56 -25.34 16.74 11.26
N ALA A 57 -25.53 16.69 12.58
CA ALA A 57 -26.74 16.17 13.23
C ALA A 57 -28.03 16.89 12.81
N ASN A 58 -27.94 18.20 12.55
CA ASN A 58 -29.09 19.04 12.19
C ASN A 58 -29.16 19.35 10.68
N LEU A 59 -28.35 18.68 9.85
CA LEU A 59 -28.34 18.87 8.40
C LEU A 59 -29.30 17.90 7.72
N PRO A 60 -29.77 18.21 6.49
CA PRO A 60 -30.49 17.24 5.67
C PRO A 60 -29.69 15.94 5.52
N THR A 61 -30.36 14.80 5.68
CA THR A 61 -29.73 13.47 5.75
C THR A 61 -28.73 13.22 4.63
N THR A 62 -29.13 13.42 3.38
CA THR A 62 -28.27 13.19 2.20
C THR A 62 -27.01 14.07 2.20
N PHE A 63 -27.14 15.32 2.65
CA PHE A 63 -26.01 16.25 2.73
C PHE A 63 -25.07 15.89 3.89
N GLY A 64 -25.62 15.53 5.05
CA GLY A 64 -24.84 15.05 6.19
C GLY A 64 -24.07 13.77 5.88
N GLU A 65 -24.70 12.81 5.20
CA GLU A 65 -24.07 11.56 4.75
C GLU A 65 -22.94 11.80 3.76
N ALA A 66 -23.16 12.70 2.78
CA ALA A 66 -22.12 13.12 1.85
C ALA A 66 -20.87 13.66 2.56
N LYS A 67 -21.03 14.53 3.56
CA LYS A 67 -19.92 15.07 4.36
C LYS A 67 -19.22 13.99 5.21
N ARG A 68 -20.00 13.12 5.85
CA ARG A 68 -19.45 12.01 6.67
C ARG A 68 -18.64 11.02 5.82
N LEU A 69 -19.09 10.72 4.60
CA LEU A 69 -18.39 9.82 3.69
C LEU A 69 -17.01 10.36 3.30
N GLU A 70 -16.92 11.61 2.81
CA GLU A 70 -15.63 12.18 2.42
C GLU A 70 -14.68 12.33 3.62
N LEU A 71 -15.20 12.69 4.80
CA LEU A 71 -14.38 12.74 6.01
C LEU A 71 -13.89 11.35 6.45
N SER A 72 -14.72 10.31 6.35
CA SER A 72 -14.30 8.95 6.67
C SER A 72 -13.14 8.49 5.78
N LEU A 73 -13.20 8.81 4.47
CA LEU A 73 -12.11 8.57 3.54
C LEU A 73 -10.85 9.36 3.90
N PHE A 74 -10.99 10.63 4.27
CA PHE A 74 -9.87 11.46 4.76
C PHE A 74 -9.22 10.88 6.02
N ALA A 75 -10.02 10.54 7.03
CA ALA A 75 -9.56 9.95 8.28
C ALA A 75 -8.84 8.61 8.02
N HIS A 76 -9.39 7.77 7.13
CA HIS A 76 -8.76 6.53 6.72
C HIS A 76 -7.41 6.78 6.01
N ARG A 77 -7.34 7.75 5.10
CA ARG A 77 -6.08 8.13 4.43
C ARG A 77 -5.02 8.56 5.44
N LEU A 78 -5.35 9.42 6.41
CA LEU A 78 -4.40 9.81 7.47
C LEU A 78 -3.88 8.61 8.28
N ARG A 79 -4.78 7.69 8.66
CA ARG A 79 -4.41 6.46 9.38
C ARG A 79 -3.47 5.57 8.56
N ARG A 80 -3.78 5.39 7.27
CA ARG A 80 -2.96 4.61 6.33
C ARG A 80 -1.58 5.23 6.14
N HIS A 81 -1.48 6.52 5.85
CA HIS A 81 -0.19 7.20 5.66
C HIS A 81 0.68 7.14 6.93
N THR A 82 0.08 7.35 8.10
CA THR A 82 0.81 7.23 9.38
C THR A 82 1.28 5.79 9.64
N ALA A 83 0.47 4.78 9.28
CA ALA A 83 0.85 3.38 9.40
C ALA A 83 1.99 3.01 8.44
N LEU A 84 1.91 3.43 7.17
CA LEU A 84 2.96 3.24 6.17
C LEU A 84 4.26 3.94 6.59
N ASN A 85 4.18 5.13 7.19
CA ASN A 85 5.36 5.82 7.72
C ASN A 85 6.07 5.02 8.82
N HIS A 86 5.30 4.45 9.74
CA HIS A 86 5.83 3.56 10.76
C HIS A 86 6.45 2.30 10.15
N LEU A 87 5.76 1.64 9.21
CA LEU A 87 6.28 0.46 8.51
C LEU A 87 7.58 0.78 7.77
N SER A 88 7.65 1.91 7.06
CA SER A 88 8.87 2.35 6.37
C SER A 88 10.05 2.55 7.33
N THR A 89 9.79 3.02 8.56
CA THR A 89 10.82 3.18 9.58
C THR A 89 11.34 1.83 10.06
N ALA A 90 10.45 0.88 10.33
CA ALA A 90 10.83 -0.48 10.69
C ALA A 90 11.59 -1.17 9.55
N ALA A 91 11.13 -1.03 8.30
CA ALA A 91 11.78 -1.61 7.13
C ALA A 91 13.20 -1.05 6.95
N ARG A 92 13.40 0.27 7.15
CA ARG A 92 14.74 0.87 7.14
C ARG A 92 15.66 0.26 8.21
N ALA A 93 15.15 0.02 9.42
CA ALA A 93 15.94 -0.58 10.49
C ALA A 93 16.35 -2.03 10.17
N VAL A 94 15.52 -2.77 9.44
CA VAL A 94 15.85 -4.12 8.94
C VAL A 94 16.91 -4.05 7.85
N LEU A 95 16.67 -3.23 6.80
CA LEU A 95 17.56 -3.15 5.63
C LEU A 95 18.92 -2.50 5.94
N ALA A 96 19.01 -1.70 7.01
CA ALA A 96 20.28 -1.14 7.49
C ALA A 96 21.20 -2.18 8.15
N GLN A 97 20.71 -3.38 8.47
CA GLN A 97 21.49 -4.44 9.09
C GLN A 97 21.88 -5.49 8.06
N GLU A 98 23.17 -5.54 7.72
CA GLU A 98 23.72 -6.48 6.73
C GLU A 98 23.45 -7.95 7.09
N SER A 99 23.53 -8.32 8.36
CA SER A 99 23.21 -9.67 8.84
C SER A 99 21.76 -10.07 8.58
N HIS A 100 20.82 -9.13 8.72
CA HIS A 100 19.41 -9.36 8.39
C HIS A 100 19.24 -9.55 6.88
N VAL A 101 19.85 -8.68 6.07
CA VAL A 101 19.79 -8.78 4.60
C VAL A 101 20.35 -10.10 4.11
N GLN A 102 21.50 -10.54 4.65
CA GLN A 102 22.10 -11.84 4.30
C GLN A 102 21.16 -12.99 4.66
N THR A 103 20.58 -12.98 5.87
CA THR A 103 19.61 -13.99 6.30
C THR A 103 18.39 -14.03 5.37
N MET A 104 17.90 -12.86 4.94
CA MET A 104 16.80 -12.78 3.98
C MET A 104 17.19 -13.39 2.63
N CYS A 105 18.38 -13.09 2.09
CA CYS A 105 18.89 -13.70 0.85
C CYS A 105 18.97 -15.23 0.96
N ASP A 106 19.56 -15.74 2.05
CA ASP A 106 19.76 -17.17 2.27
C ASP A 106 18.44 -17.91 2.37
N ASP A 107 17.45 -17.36 3.07
CA ASP A 107 16.12 -17.95 3.17
C ASP A 107 15.35 -17.86 1.85
N TYR A 108 15.48 -16.77 1.09
CA TYR A 108 14.83 -16.66 -0.23
C TYR A 108 15.42 -17.61 -1.25
N SER A 109 16.73 -17.88 -1.19
CA SER A 109 17.38 -18.81 -2.11
C SER A 109 16.77 -20.22 -2.06
N LYS A 110 16.11 -20.55 -0.94
CA LYS A 110 15.42 -21.83 -0.72
C LYS A 110 13.97 -21.80 -1.20
N VAL A 111 13.39 -20.63 -1.48
CA VAL A 111 12.01 -20.50 -1.94
C VAL A 111 11.87 -21.16 -3.30
N ASP A 112 10.88 -22.05 -3.43
CA ASP A 112 10.60 -22.72 -4.70
C ASP A 112 9.76 -21.81 -5.60
N PHE A 113 10.44 -20.83 -6.20
CA PHE A 113 9.77 -19.87 -7.08
C PHE A 113 9.25 -20.52 -8.36
N GLU A 114 9.82 -21.63 -8.81
CA GLU A 114 9.33 -22.36 -9.97
C GLU A 114 7.92 -22.90 -9.71
N SER A 115 7.72 -23.56 -8.57
CA SER A 115 6.39 -24.03 -8.14
C SER A 115 5.40 -22.87 -7.94
N ILE A 116 5.84 -21.74 -7.38
CA ILE A 116 5.00 -20.54 -7.22
C ILE A 116 4.59 -19.98 -8.58
N LYS A 117 5.53 -19.90 -9.53
CA LYS A 117 5.29 -19.42 -10.90
C LYS A 117 4.30 -20.32 -11.63
N GLU A 118 4.47 -21.64 -11.57
CA GLU A 118 3.54 -22.60 -12.17
C GLU A 118 2.11 -22.45 -11.60
N GLN A 119 1.98 -22.31 -10.27
CA GLN A 119 0.69 -22.07 -9.62
C GLN A 119 0.04 -20.76 -10.09
N LEU A 120 0.82 -19.68 -10.23
CA LEU A 120 0.31 -18.40 -10.72
C LEU A 120 -0.14 -18.46 -12.17
N LEU A 121 0.68 -19.07 -13.05
CA LEU A 121 0.34 -19.22 -14.46
C LEU A 121 -0.90 -20.09 -14.67
N TRP A 122 -1.12 -21.09 -13.80
CA TRP A 122 -2.34 -21.89 -13.82
C TRP A 122 -3.59 -21.10 -13.37
N LEU A 123 -3.44 -20.20 -12.40
CA LEU A 123 -4.54 -19.37 -11.88
C LEU A 123 -4.87 -18.15 -12.78
N CYS A 124 -3.95 -17.75 -13.65
CA CYS A 124 -3.97 -16.48 -14.35
C CYS A 124 -3.66 -16.68 -15.83
N GLU A 125 -4.71 -16.71 -16.66
CA GLU A 125 -4.60 -16.98 -18.11
C GLU A 125 -3.76 -15.93 -18.86
N ASP A 126 -3.70 -14.70 -18.36
CA ASP A 126 -2.98 -13.57 -18.94
C ASP A 126 -1.67 -13.23 -18.21
N CYS A 127 -1.17 -14.12 -17.35
CA CYS A 127 0.12 -13.90 -16.68
C CYS A 127 1.30 -14.24 -17.59
N SER A 128 2.27 -13.32 -17.68
CA SER A 128 3.51 -13.52 -18.42
C SER A 128 4.54 -14.25 -17.56
N ALA A 129 4.91 -15.47 -17.95
CA ALA A 129 5.98 -16.23 -17.31
C ALA A 129 7.31 -15.46 -17.34
N GLN A 130 7.60 -14.79 -18.47
CA GLN A 130 8.80 -13.98 -18.62
C GLN A 130 8.81 -12.83 -17.60
N MET A 131 7.68 -12.13 -17.43
CA MET A 131 7.59 -11.03 -16.47
C MET A 131 7.83 -11.52 -15.03
N LEU A 132 7.27 -12.68 -14.65
CA LEU A 132 7.48 -13.25 -13.32
C LEU A 132 8.97 -13.57 -13.07
N VAL A 133 9.66 -14.14 -14.05
CA VAL A 133 11.10 -14.44 -13.97
C VAL A 133 11.94 -13.16 -13.89
N GLU A 134 11.62 -12.14 -14.69
CA GLU A 134 12.31 -10.85 -14.65
C GLU A 134 12.09 -10.14 -13.30
N MET A 135 10.88 -10.19 -12.76
CA MET A 135 10.54 -9.64 -11.44
C MET A 135 11.32 -10.35 -10.32
N GLU A 136 11.39 -11.68 -10.35
CA GLU A 136 12.16 -12.47 -9.37
C GLU A 136 13.65 -12.17 -9.45
N ALA A 137 14.23 -12.17 -10.65
CA ALA A 137 15.65 -11.87 -10.86
C ALA A 137 16.02 -10.47 -10.39
N LYS A 138 15.16 -9.48 -10.67
CA LYS A 138 15.34 -8.11 -10.20
C LYS A 138 15.21 -8.03 -8.69
N PHE A 139 14.23 -8.71 -8.10
CA PHE A 139 14.06 -8.80 -6.65
C PHE A 139 15.33 -9.34 -5.97
N LYS A 140 15.86 -10.49 -6.42
CA LYS A 140 17.10 -11.09 -5.89
C LYS A 140 18.29 -10.13 -5.96
N THR A 141 18.44 -9.43 -7.09
CA THR A 141 19.54 -8.48 -7.29
C THR A 141 19.44 -7.27 -6.36
N MET A 142 18.23 -6.71 -6.19
CA MET A 142 18.02 -5.61 -5.25
C MET A 142 18.29 -6.04 -3.81
N GLN A 143 17.82 -7.22 -3.44
CA GLN A 143 18.04 -7.72 -2.10
C GLN A 143 19.52 -7.91 -1.77
N ALA A 144 20.28 -8.51 -2.69
CA ALA A 144 21.71 -8.73 -2.52
C ALA A 144 22.55 -7.42 -2.46
N SER A 145 22.02 -6.30 -2.95
CA SER A 145 22.73 -5.01 -2.98
C SER A 145 22.42 -4.10 -1.79
N ALA A 146 21.83 -4.63 -0.71
CA ALA A 146 21.43 -3.86 0.48
C ALA A 146 20.59 -2.62 0.13
N THR A 147 19.59 -2.83 -0.72
CA THR A 147 18.70 -1.78 -1.26
C THR A 147 17.96 -1.01 -0.16
N THR A 148 17.85 0.32 -0.32
CA THR A 148 17.09 1.17 0.61
C THR A 148 15.57 1.00 0.44
N VAL A 149 14.79 1.41 1.44
CA VAL A 149 13.32 1.37 1.35
C VAL A 149 12.81 2.23 0.18
N GLU A 150 13.47 3.36 -0.10
CA GLU A 150 13.14 4.25 -1.21
C GLU A 150 13.38 3.59 -2.56
N ALA A 151 14.52 2.90 -2.72
CA ALA A 151 14.82 2.17 -3.95
C ALA A 151 13.90 0.95 -4.14
N TRP A 152 13.53 0.27 -3.05
CA TRP A 152 12.51 -0.77 -3.06
C TRP A 152 11.14 -0.24 -3.52
N ALA A 153 10.69 0.88 -2.96
CA ALA A 153 9.43 1.52 -3.35
C ALA A 153 9.45 2.01 -4.80
N ALA A 154 10.58 2.56 -5.26
CA ALA A 154 10.75 2.97 -6.66
C ALA A 154 10.65 1.77 -7.62
N TRP A 155 11.19 0.60 -7.25
CA TRP A 155 11.02 -0.61 -8.05
C TRP A 155 9.56 -1.07 -8.11
N LEU A 156 8.86 -1.10 -6.96
CA LEU A 156 7.43 -1.44 -6.93
C LEU A 156 6.61 -0.48 -7.82
N GLN A 157 6.90 0.82 -7.74
CA GLN A 157 6.28 1.81 -8.63
C GLN A 157 6.59 1.53 -10.10
N GLY A 158 7.82 1.10 -10.42
CA GLY A 158 8.21 0.66 -11.77
C GLY A 158 7.40 -0.54 -12.26
N VAL A 159 7.15 -1.54 -11.41
CA VAL A 159 6.29 -2.68 -11.73
C VAL A 159 4.87 -2.21 -12.03
N VAL A 160 4.30 -1.35 -11.18
CA VAL A 160 2.97 -0.76 -11.39
C VAL A 160 2.92 0.01 -12.71
N GLN A 161 3.94 0.81 -13.01
CA GLN A 161 4.03 1.58 -14.25
C GLN A 161 4.13 0.68 -15.49
N GLN A 162 4.88 -0.42 -15.40
CA GLN A 162 5.02 -1.39 -16.50
C GLN A 162 3.69 -2.10 -16.81
N VAL A 163 2.92 -2.48 -15.77
CA VAL A 163 1.66 -3.22 -15.95
C VAL A 163 0.48 -2.28 -16.24
N LEU A 164 0.32 -1.22 -15.45
CA LEU A 164 -0.87 -0.37 -15.47
C LEU A 164 -0.68 0.92 -16.29
N GLY A 165 0.57 1.30 -16.60
CA GLY A 165 0.88 2.51 -17.35
C GLY A 165 0.08 2.70 -18.66
N PRO A 166 -0.10 1.66 -19.49
CA PRO A 166 -0.93 1.75 -20.71
C PRO A 166 -2.39 2.11 -20.44
N TYR A 167 -2.90 1.85 -19.22
CA TYR A 167 -4.31 2.01 -18.85
C TYR A 167 -4.58 3.28 -18.02
N PHE A 168 -3.58 4.05 -17.61
CA PHE A 168 -3.77 5.19 -16.69
C PHE A 168 -4.78 6.26 -17.14
N LYS A 169 -5.05 6.36 -18.45
CA LYS A 169 -6.02 7.31 -19.02
C LYS A 169 -7.23 6.61 -19.64
N THR A 170 -7.42 5.33 -19.36
CA THR A 170 -8.53 4.53 -19.90
C THR A 170 -9.57 4.27 -18.80
N PRO A 171 -10.86 4.08 -19.18
CA PRO A 171 -11.89 3.72 -18.21
C PRO A 171 -11.62 2.37 -17.52
N ASP A 172 -10.83 1.50 -18.15
CA ASP A 172 -10.50 0.17 -17.65
C ASP A 172 -9.47 0.16 -16.51
N LEU A 173 -8.86 1.31 -16.18
CA LEU A 173 -7.82 1.41 -15.15
C LEU A 173 -8.24 0.75 -13.84
N ALA A 174 -9.47 1.01 -13.37
CA ALA A 174 -9.93 0.48 -12.10
C ALA A 174 -10.02 -1.06 -12.11
N ALA A 175 -10.51 -1.63 -13.21
CA ALA A 175 -10.60 -3.08 -13.37
C ALA A 175 -9.19 -3.71 -13.44
N ARG A 176 -8.30 -3.14 -14.26
CA ARG A 176 -6.91 -3.61 -14.41
C ARG A 176 -6.10 -3.47 -13.13
N ALA A 177 -6.29 -2.39 -12.37
CA ALA A 177 -5.66 -2.20 -11.07
C ALA A 177 -6.13 -3.26 -10.06
N GLY A 178 -7.41 -3.61 -10.07
CA GLY A 178 -7.97 -4.70 -9.25
C GLY A 178 -7.37 -6.06 -9.60
N GLU A 179 -7.28 -6.39 -10.90
CA GLU A 179 -6.63 -7.61 -11.39
C GLU A 179 -5.15 -7.66 -10.98
N PHE A 180 -4.42 -6.56 -11.17
CA PHE A 180 -3.02 -6.46 -10.75
C PHE A 180 -2.87 -6.68 -9.24
N GLN A 181 -3.70 -6.03 -8.42
CA GLN A 181 -3.65 -6.17 -6.96
C GLN A 181 -3.93 -7.61 -6.52
N LEU A 182 -4.87 -8.30 -7.16
CA LEU A 182 -5.16 -9.70 -6.87
C LEU A 182 -3.97 -10.60 -7.21
N LYS A 183 -3.37 -10.42 -8.40
CA LYS A 183 -2.20 -11.18 -8.86
C LYS A 183 -0.99 -10.92 -7.95
N TRP A 184 -0.72 -9.66 -7.62
CA TRP A 184 0.32 -9.25 -6.69
C TRP A 184 0.14 -9.89 -5.31
N SER A 185 -1.06 -9.78 -4.73
CA SER A 185 -1.39 -10.35 -3.42
C SER A 185 -1.27 -11.89 -3.42
N THR A 186 -1.64 -12.53 -4.53
CA THR A 186 -1.47 -13.99 -4.69
C THR A 186 0.00 -14.37 -4.70
N LEU A 187 0.81 -13.71 -5.55
CA LEU A 187 2.25 -13.94 -5.63
C LEU A 187 2.94 -13.76 -4.27
N THR A 188 2.72 -12.63 -3.62
CA THR A 188 3.37 -12.34 -2.32
C THR A 188 2.86 -13.28 -1.22
N SER A 189 1.60 -13.74 -1.28
CA SER A 189 1.08 -14.75 -0.35
C SER A 189 1.71 -16.12 -0.53
N LEU A 190 1.95 -16.55 -1.77
CA LEU A 190 2.61 -17.82 -2.06
C LEU A 190 4.06 -17.82 -1.56
N VAL A 191 4.78 -16.71 -1.75
CA VAL A 191 6.14 -16.52 -1.21
C VAL A 191 6.14 -16.58 0.32
N ILE A 192 5.24 -15.84 0.98
CA ILE A 192 5.12 -15.85 2.45
C ILE A 192 4.74 -17.24 2.98
N ARG A 193 3.85 -17.96 2.28
CA ARG A 193 3.48 -19.34 2.63
C ARG A 193 4.69 -20.26 2.56
N ASP A 194 5.49 -20.19 1.51
CA ASP A 194 6.68 -21.04 1.35
C ASP A 194 7.72 -20.76 2.45
N LEU A 195 7.98 -19.49 2.75
CA LEU A 195 8.83 -19.08 3.88
C LEU A 195 8.30 -19.60 5.23
N THR A 196 6.97 -19.60 5.41
CA THR A 196 6.33 -20.13 6.64
C THR A 196 6.55 -21.63 6.76
N LEU A 197 6.30 -22.40 5.68
CA LEU A 197 6.44 -23.86 5.67
C LEU A 197 7.91 -24.29 5.93
N ARG A 198 8.87 -23.47 5.53
CA ARG A 198 10.30 -23.68 5.78
C ARG A 198 10.77 -23.19 7.14
N SER A 199 9.89 -22.58 7.95
CA SER A 199 10.26 -21.93 9.22
C SER A 199 11.40 -20.92 9.04
N ALA A 200 11.35 -20.14 7.97
CA ALA A 200 12.39 -19.18 7.63
C ALA A 200 12.60 -18.16 8.76
N THR A 201 13.83 -17.98 9.20
CA THR A 201 14.18 -17.04 10.28
C THR A 201 13.90 -15.59 9.91
N SER A 202 13.99 -15.27 8.61
CA SER A 202 13.68 -13.96 8.05
C SER A 202 12.18 -13.72 7.79
N PHE A 203 11.27 -14.64 8.15
CA PHE A 203 9.83 -14.54 7.89
C PHE A 203 9.25 -13.16 8.29
N GLY A 204 9.57 -12.68 9.49
CA GLY A 204 9.06 -11.39 9.99
C GLY A 204 9.52 -10.20 9.16
N MET A 205 10.71 -10.27 8.57
CA MET A 205 11.27 -9.23 7.69
C MET A 205 10.54 -9.22 6.35
N TYR A 206 10.29 -10.39 5.76
CA TYR A 206 9.49 -10.50 4.55
C TYR A 206 8.04 -10.07 4.75
N HIS A 207 7.45 -10.43 5.88
CA HIS A 207 6.10 -10.00 6.22
C HIS A 207 6.01 -8.47 6.34
N LEU A 208 7.00 -7.84 6.98
CA LEU A 208 7.12 -6.39 7.05
C LEU A 208 7.22 -5.74 5.66
N MET A 209 8.08 -6.27 4.78
CA MET A 209 8.24 -5.76 3.42
C MET A 209 6.95 -5.91 2.60
N ARG A 210 6.22 -7.02 2.77
CA ARG A 210 4.91 -7.24 2.14
C ARG A 210 3.88 -6.21 2.61
N LEU A 211 3.78 -5.96 3.92
CA LEU A 211 2.85 -4.96 4.47
C LEU A 211 3.11 -3.55 3.95
N LEU A 212 4.35 -3.25 3.54
CA LEU A 212 4.70 -1.97 2.91
C LEU A 212 4.31 -1.91 1.43
N SER A 213 4.23 -3.06 0.75
CA SER A 213 3.92 -3.16 -0.68
C SER A 213 2.44 -3.35 -1.01
N ASP A 214 1.61 -3.70 -0.02
CA ASP A 214 0.16 -3.90 -0.14
C ASP A 214 -0.64 -2.58 0.07
#